data_AF-A0A2S8UB16-F1
#
_entry.id   AF-A0A2S8UB16-F1
#
_cell.length_a   1.000
_cell.length_b   1.000
_cell.length_c   1.000
_cell.angle_alpha   90.00
_cell.angle_beta   90.00
_cell.angle_gamma   90.00
#
_symmetry.space_group_name_H-M   'P 1'
#
loop_
_entity.id
_entity.type
_entity.pdbx_description
1 polymer ?
#
loop_
_entity_poly.entity_id
_entity_poly.type
_entity_poly.pdbx_seq_one_letter_code
_entity_poly.pdbx_strand_id
1 'polypeptide(L)' 'MKRWLSSLILFAGVSVMVVMIWLGTNEGIAADAEGRGGNGIPFIIGTVLGLVIAIVGLIGFLTALTERKTGSEQGPQHRT' A
#
# COMPACT_ATOMS: atom_id res chain seq x y z
N MET A 1 6.06 15.27 -10.92
CA MET A 1 5.82 13.87 -11.32
C MET A 1 6.02 12.87 -10.17
N LYS A 2 7.12 12.91 -9.40
CA LYS A 2 7.40 11.94 -8.30
C LYS A 2 6.28 11.77 -7.25
N ARG A 3 5.55 12.84 -6.90
CA ARG A 3 4.46 12.79 -5.91
C ARG A 3 3.30 11.89 -6.31
N TRP A 4 2.90 11.97 -7.58
CA TRP A 4 1.83 11.14 -8.13
C TRP A 4 2.24 9.67 -8.13
N LEU A 5 3.53 9.40 -8.37
CA LEU A 5 4.06 8.04 -8.35
C LEU A 5 3.99 7.40 -6.96
N SER A 6 4.34 8.13 -5.88
CA SER A 6 4.24 7.61 -4.51
C SER A 6 2.79 7.30 -4.11
N SER A 7 1.84 8.18 -4.46
CA SER A 7 0.42 7.92 -4.22
C SER A 7 -0.08 6.72 -5.04
N LEU A 8 0.33 6.59 -6.31
CA LEU A 8 -0.03 5.42 -7.14
C LEU A 8 0.54 4.12 -6.57
N ILE A 9 1.77 4.12 -6.07
CA ILE A 9 2.39 2.95 -5.42
C ILE A 9 1.62 2.57 -4.15
N LEU A 10 1.23 3.55 -3.34
CA LEU A 10 0.40 3.32 -2.15
C LEU A 10 -0.93 2.66 -2.54
N PHE A 11 -1.66 3.25 -3.50
CA PHE A 11 -2.93 2.69 -3.97
C PHE A 11 -2.77 1.30 -4.59
N ALA A 12 -1.70 1.07 -5.36
CA ALA A 12 -1.39 -0.24 -5.92
C ALA A 12 -1.17 -1.27 -4.80
N GLY A 13 -0.37 -0.97 -3.79
CA GLY A 13 -0.14 -1.87 -2.64
C GLY A 13 -1.43 -2.21 -1.89
N VAL A 14 -2.27 -1.21 -1.61
CA VAL A 14 -3.57 -1.41 -0.96
C VAL A 14 -4.50 -2.25 -1.82
N SER A 15 -4.57 -1.98 -3.13
CA SER A 15 -5.42 -2.76 -4.04
C SER A 15 -5.01 -4.23 -4.12
N VAL A 16 -3.70 -4.51 -4.14
CA VAL A 16 -3.18 -5.88 -4.08
C VAL A 16 -3.56 -6.57 -2.77
N MET A 17 -3.43 -5.88 -1.62
CA MET A 17 -3.90 -6.43 -0.33
C MET A 17 -5.38 -6.79 -0.38
N VAL A 18 -6.25 -5.88 -0.85
CA VAL A 18 -7.70 -6.10 -0.90
C VAL A 18 -8.03 -7.31 -1.78
N VAL A 19 -7.44 -7.41 -2.97
CA VAL A 19 -7.68 -8.53 -3.89
C VAL A 19 -7.21 -9.84 -3.25
N MET A 20 -6.04 -9.86 -2.61
CA MET A 20 -5.51 -11.07 -1.98
C MET A 20 -6.34 -11.51 -0.78
N ILE A 21 -6.80 -10.59 0.06
CA ILE A 21 -7.72 -10.87 1.17
C ILE A 21 -9.04 -11.44 0.67
N TRP A 22 -9.60 -10.85 -0.39
CA TRP A 22 -10.83 -11.33 -1.01
C TRP A 22 -10.68 -12.77 -1.55
N LEU A 23 -9.60 -13.04 -2.29
CA LEU A 23 -9.30 -14.37 -2.81
C LEU A 23 -9.06 -15.38 -1.70
N GLY A 24 -8.31 -15.02 -0.66
CA GLY A 24 -8.06 -15.88 0.50
C GLY A 24 -9.33 -16.23 1.27
N THR A 25 -10.25 -15.28 1.41
CA THR A 25 -11.53 -15.50 2.08
C THR A 25 -12.42 -16.46 1.28
N ASN A 26 -12.49 -16.27 -0.04
CA ASN A 26 -13.26 -17.18 -0.92
C ASN A 26 -12.66 -18.59 -0.95
N GLU A 27 -11.33 -18.73 -0.97
CA GLU A 27 -10.67 -20.03 -0.88
C GLU A 27 -10.97 -20.71 0.46
N GLY A 28 -11.01 -19.96 1.57
CA GLY A 28 -11.41 -20.46 2.87
C GLY A 28 -12.84 -20.98 2.89
N ILE A 29 -13.79 -20.23 2.31
CA ILE A 29 -15.20 -20.63 2.20
C ILE A 29 -15.36 -21.87 1.31
N ALA A 30 -14.67 -21.92 0.18
CA ALA A 30 -14.71 -23.07 -0.74
C ALA A 30 -14.12 -24.32 -0.10
N ALA A 31 -12.99 -24.18 0.60
CA ALA A 31 -12.34 -25.29 1.30
C ALA A 31 -13.22 -25.87 2.42
N ASP A 32 -13.91 -25.01 3.18
CA ASP A 32 -14.86 -25.42 4.21
C ASP A 32 -16.06 -26.17 3.60
N ALA A 33 -16.62 -25.65 2.49
CA ALA A 33 -17.70 -26.30 1.75
C ALA A 33 -17.30 -27.67 1.17
N GLU A 34 -16.02 -27.84 0.80
CA GLU A 34 -15.46 -29.08 0.27
C GLU A 34 -14.94 -30.03 1.38
N GLY A 35 -15.01 -29.64 2.65
CA GLY A 35 -14.50 -30.44 3.77
C GLY A 35 -12.98 -30.66 3.76
N ARG A 36 -12.23 -29.77 3.10
CA ARG A 36 -10.76 -29.83 2.97
C ARG A 36 -10.09 -28.69 3.73
N GLY A 37 -8.83 -28.90 4.11
CA GLY A 37 -7.99 -27.80 4.60
C GLY A 37 -7.69 -26.81 3.47
N GLY A 38 -8.10 -25.56 3.62
CA GLY A 38 -7.86 -24.51 2.61
C GLY A 38 -6.37 -24.18 2.43
N ASN A 39 -5.97 -23.87 1.19
CA ASN A 39 -4.59 -23.53 0.89
C ASN A 39 -4.34 -22.02 1.12
N GLY A 40 -3.98 -21.64 2.36
CA GLY A 40 -3.79 -20.24 2.75
C GLY A 40 -2.46 -19.60 2.32
N ILE A 41 -1.50 -20.38 1.81
CA ILE A 41 -0.15 -19.89 1.45
C ILE A 41 -0.17 -18.76 0.41
N PRO A 42 -0.86 -18.89 -0.75
CA PRO A 42 -0.90 -17.82 -1.75
C PRO A 42 -1.54 -16.53 -1.21
N PHE A 43 -2.55 -16.65 -0.35
CA PHE A 43 -3.17 -15.50 0.34
C PHE A 43 -2.17 -14.78 1.25
N ILE A 44 -1.43 -15.52 2.08
CA ILE A 44 -0.47 -14.95 3.03
C ILE A 44 0.64 -14.21 2.28
N ILE A 45 1.23 -14.84 1.25
CA ILE A 45 2.31 -14.24 0.47
C ILE A 45 1.83 -12.98 -0.25
N GLY A 46 0.67 -13.04 -0.90
CA GLY A 46 0.09 -11.90 -1.61
C GLY A 46 -0.25 -10.72 -0.69
N THR A 47 -0.77 -11.02 0.50
CA THR A 47 -1.12 -10.00 1.50
C THR A 47 0.12 -9.34 2.09
N VAL A 48 1.15 -10.12 2.43
CA VAL A 48 2.44 -9.59 2.93
C VAL A 48 3.12 -8.72 1.86
N LEU A 49 3.11 -9.17 0.60
CA LEU A 49 3.69 -8.39 -0.49
C LEU A 49 2.94 -7.06 -0.70
N GLY A 50 1.61 -7.09 -0.70
CA GLY A 50 0.78 -5.88 -0.79
C GLY A 50 1.05 -4.91 0.36
N LEU A 51 1.21 -5.43 1.58
CA LEU A 51 1.55 -4.64 2.76
C LEU A 51 2.92 -3.94 2.61
N VAL A 52 3.94 -4.66 2.15
CA VAL A 52 5.28 -4.08 1.91
C VAL A 52 5.21 -2.95 0.89
N ILE A 53 4.50 -3.15 -0.21
CA ILE A 53 4.33 -2.13 -1.26
C ILE A 53 3.59 -0.90 -0.70
N ALA A 54 2.53 -1.11 0.10
CA ALA A 54 1.79 -0.03 0.74
C ALA A 54 2.67 0.77 1.71
N ILE A 55 3.52 0.11 2.51
CA ILE A 55 4.46 0.79 3.43
C ILE A 55 5.46 1.65 2.66
N VAL A 56 6.06 1.12 1.59
CA VAL A 56 7.00 1.88 0.76
C VAL A 56 6.32 3.10 0.12
N GLY A 57 5.10 2.92 -0.40
CA GLY A 57 4.29 4.02 -0.93
C GLY A 57 3.99 5.08 0.14
N LEU A 58 3.65 4.66 1.36
CA LEU A 58 3.35 5.54 2.49
C LEU A 58 4.55 6.36 2.91
N ILE A 59 5.73 5.74 3.05
CA ILE A 59 6.97 6.44 3.39
C ILE A 59 7.28 7.50 2.32
N GLY A 60 7.22 7.12 1.03
CA GLY A 60 7.44 8.07 -0.06
C GLY A 60 6.44 9.22 -0.05
N PHE A 61 5.18 8.95 0.28
CA PHE A 61 4.13 9.97 0.39
C PHE A 61 4.38 10.91 1.57
N LEU A 62 4.71 10.39 2.75
CA LEU A 62 5.00 11.19 3.94
C LEU A 62 6.22 12.10 3.73
N THR A 63 7.30 11.59 3.15
CA THR A 63 8.49 12.39 2.79
C THR A 63 8.13 13.52 1.82
N ALA A 64 7.30 13.23 0.81
CA ALA A 64 6.86 14.26 -0.14
C ALA A 64 5.98 15.35 0.50
N LEU A 65 5.25 15.01 1.58
CA LEU A 65 4.45 15.95 2.36
C LEU A 65 5.31 16.79 3.30
N THR A 66 6.28 16.19 3.99
CA THR A 66 7.17 16.91 4.91
C THR A 66 7.98 17.96 4.15
N GLU A 67 8.49 17.65 2.96
CA GLU A 67 9.15 18.63 2.06
C GLU A 67 8.25 19.84 1.72
N ARG A 68 6.92 19.69 1.64
CA ARG A 68 6.04 20.85 1.42
C ARG A 68 6.01 21.77 2.63
N LYS A 69 5.95 21.18 3.82
CA LYS A 69 5.79 21.94 5.06
C LYS A 69 7.01 22.82 5.32
N THR A 70 8.21 22.26 5.12
CA THR A 70 9.47 23.03 5.21
C THR A 70 9.61 24.06 4.08
N GLY A 71 9.18 23.75 2.86
CA GLY A 71 9.18 24.72 1.76
C GLY A 71 8.21 25.90 1.95
N SER A 72 7.09 25.69 2.65
CA SER A 72 6.13 26.78 2.96
C SER A 72 6.57 27.68 4.12
N GLU A 73 7.47 27.20 5.00
CA GLU A 73 8.05 28.01 6.08
C GLU A 73 9.23 28.89 5.60
N GLN A 74 9.75 28.65 4.39
CA GLN A 74 10.81 29.45 3.76
C GLN A 74 10.27 30.50 2.78
N GLY A 75 9.12 31.13 3.11
CA GLY A 75 8.66 32.36 2.47
C GLY A 75 9.67 33.50 2.62
N PRO A 76 9.66 34.47 1.70
CA PRO A 76 10.82 34.89 0.92
C PRO A 76 11.96 35.47 1.76
N GLN A 77 13.12 34.80 1.78
CA GLN A 77 14.38 35.51 1.90
C GLN A 77 14.64 36.26 0.59
N HIS A 78 13.99 37.41 0.42
CA HIS A 78 14.39 38.38 -0.59
C HIS A 78 14.64 39.74 0.04
N ARG A 79 15.93 40.07 0.03
CA ARG A 79 16.48 41.38 -0.33
C ARG A 79 15.83 42.57 0.38
N THR A 80 16.49 43.06 1.42
CA THR A 80 17.53 44.11 1.36
C THR A 80 18.16 44.26 2.72
#